data_AF-A0A9E1L136-F1
#
_entry.id   AF-A0A9E1L136-F1
#
_cell.length_a   1.000
_cell.length_b   1.000
_cell.length_c   1.000
_cell.angle_alpha   90.00
_cell.angle_beta   90.00
_cell.angle_gamma   90.00
#
_symmetry.space_group_name_H-M   'P 1'
#
loop_
_entity.id
_entity.type
_entity.pdbx_description
1 polymer ?
#
loop_
_entity_poly.entity_id
_entity_poly.type
_entity_poly.pdbx_seq_one_letter_code
_entity_poly.pdbx_strand_id
1 'polypeptide(L)'
;MYNKKISNFIPLLSLLFLILGLIPISSTFAQTPTEQIIKNTLQPLNSEKSGLFVLQFSTTGMTESAARAYTNIVAQNINNTNRFNVTYLEEAEELIQKSAPELLPCFEIGCGIQIGKILKAKWVITGHISLTEVGSFVLTVKLVNIFDNSLVFEETMRFTDTNMDRRMYLLSTRIARNVPLIGLIIEANNKIAIISLGEQDGISVDDQLIIYRNDIIRTASTTGLPKAHERRKNIGILRITQVGEKISEGVYFQSIEIPKTDHIVTTFLDKRRQIATVDEVRRELDTHERNVYEITERVELSPIQLIDQEKTKWLSKVRILEENQEYWQYFLIGSGVSTAYLLKEFEEGDDWRMMAAAGTLAYSTYQFIRTRNELNKLENEGRYKGYIELKINPEMDGVGLNYRFSF
;
A
#
# COMPACT_ATOMS: atom_id res chain seq x y z
N MET A 1 -3.16 -111.99 38.96
CA MET A 1 -1.70 -111.78 38.80
C MET A 1 -1.52 -110.48 38.02
N TYR A 2 -0.81 -109.43 38.44
CA TYR A 2 -0.07 -109.13 39.65
C TYR A 2 0.07 -107.59 39.70
N ASN A 3 -0.44 -106.97 40.77
CA ASN A 3 0.01 -105.77 41.49
C ASN A 3 0.73 -104.62 40.75
N LYS A 4 0.40 -103.33 40.96
CA LYS A 4 0.40 -102.55 42.23
C LYS A 4 -0.34 -101.21 41.96
N LYS A 5 -1.41 -100.80 42.66
CA LYS A 5 -1.47 -99.96 43.90
C LYS A 5 -0.45 -98.80 43.90
N ILE A 6 -0.84 -97.53 44.11
CA ILE A 6 -1.22 -96.85 45.38
C ILE A 6 -1.85 -95.48 44.98
N SER A 7 -3.10 -95.14 45.38
CA SER A 7 -3.47 -94.28 46.55
C SER A 7 -2.93 -92.82 46.43
N ASN A 8 -3.67 -91.71 46.51
CA ASN A 8 -4.63 -91.33 47.56
C ASN A 8 -5.30 -89.97 47.24
N PHE A 9 -6.63 -89.90 47.45
CA PHE A 9 -7.37 -88.88 48.23
C PHE A 9 -7.40 -87.38 47.83
N ILE A 10 -8.59 -86.94 47.44
CA ILE A 10 -9.22 -85.60 47.60
C ILE A 10 -9.46 -85.42 49.14
N PRO A 11 -9.31 -84.25 49.81
CA PRO A 11 -10.08 -83.03 49.51
C PRO A 11 -9.46 -81.67 49.95
N LEU A 12 -10.28 -80.61 49.82
CA LEU A 12 -10.34 -79.41 50.65
C LEU A 12 -9.65 -78.11 50.16
N LEU A 13 -10.47 -77.05 50.23
CA LEU A 13 -10.12 -75.66 50.52
C LEU A 13 -9.25 -74.94 49.47
N SER A 14 -9.83 -74.08 48.62
CA SER A 14 -10.25 -72.73 49.01
C SER A 14 -9.22 -71.98 49.87
N LEU A 15 -7.96 -71.90 49.44
CA LEU A 15 -7.05 -70.86 49.93
C LEU A 15 -5.83 -70.68 49.00
N LEU A 16 -6.04 -70.12 47.80
CA LEU A 16 -4.98 -69.41 47.09
C LEU A 16 -5.55 -68.21 46.32
N PHE A 17 -6.38 -67.45 47.03
CA PHE A 17 -6.77 -66.10 46.67
C PHE A 17 -5.88 -65.17 47.48
N LEU A 18 -4.64 -64.96 47.03
CA LEU A 18 -3.81 -63.81 47.38
C LEU A 18 -2.43 -63.95 46.73
N ILE A 19 -2.08 -62.92 45.95
CA ILE A 19 -0.74 -62.63 45.42
C ILE A 19 -0.41 -63.32 44.08
N LEU A 20 -1.14 -62.92 43.04
CA LEU A 20 -0.51 -62.57 41.76
C LEU A 20 -1.33 -61.42 41.16
N GLY A 21 -0.64 -60.30 40.98
CA GLY A 21 -1.21 -58.98 40.82
C GLY A 21 -2.22 -58.85 39.68
N LEU A 22 -3.33 -58.21 40.02
CA LEU A 22 -4.14 -57.43 39.11
C LEU A 22 -3.21 -56.56 38.25
N ILE A 23 -3.09 -56.87 36.96
CA ILE A 23 -2.76 -55.86 35.96
C ILE A 23 -4.11 -55.28 35.55
N PRO A 24 -4.53 -54.10 36.05
CA PRO A 24 -5.59 -53.39 35.37
C PRO A 24 -5.03 -53.01 34.00
N ILE A 25 -5.62 -53.54 32.93
CA ILE A 25 -5.52 -52.91 31.61
C ILE A 25 -6.37 -51.64 31.69
N SER A 26 -5.88 -50.66 32.41
CA SER A 26 -6.29 -49.28 32.24
C SER A 26 -5.66 -48.82 30.94
N SER A 27 -6.46 -48.76 29.87
CA SER A 27 -6.11 -48.01 28.68
C SER A 27 -5.97 -46.54 29.08
N THR A 28 -4.79 -46.17 29.56
CA THR A 28 -4.35 -44.79 29.64
C THR A 28 -4.20 -44.30 28.21
N PHE A 29 -5.31 -43.89 27.59
CA PHE A 29 -5.28 -42.86 26.58
C PHE A 29 -4.59 -41.68 27.26
N ALA A 30 -3.33 -41.44 26.91
CA ALA A 30 -2.63 -40.25 27.32
C ALA A 30 -3.41 -39.07 26.74
N GLN A 31 -4.33 -38.52 27.52
CA GLN A 31 -4.85 -37.18 27.32
C GLN A 31 -3.68 -36.25 27.57
N THR A 32 -2.85 -36.06 26.55
CA THR A 32 -2.04 -34.85 26.47
C THR A 32 -3.02 -33.69 26.53
N PRO A 33 -2.89 -32.76 27.49
CA PRO A 33 -3.82 -31.65 27.61
C PRO A 33 -3.76 -30.87 26.31
N THR A 34 -4.88 -30.81 25.60
CA THR A 34 -5.02 -30.05 24.35
C THR A 34 -4.53 -28.60 24.54
N GLU A 35 -4.64 -28.08 25.76
CA GLU A 35 -4.06 -26.80 26.21
C GLU A 35 -2.54 -26.66 26.05
N GLN A 36 -1.74 -27.72 26.26
CA GLN A 36 -0.28 -27.65 26.17
C GLN A 36 0.22 -27.71 24.72
N ILE A 37 -0.51 -28.39 23.83
CA ILE A 37 -0.26 -28.35 22.38
C ILE A 37 -0.68 -26.99 21.82
N ILE A 38 -1.83 -26.46 22.27
CA ILE A 38 -2.27 -25.10 21.91
C ILE A 38 -1.22 -24.07 22.36
N LYS A 39 -0.66 -24.17 23.56
CA LYS A 39 0.32 -23.17 24.07
C LYS A 39 1.70 -23.24 23.42
N ASN A 40 2.15 -24.44 23.00
CA ASN A 40 3.47 -24.61 22.39
C ASN A 40 3.48 -24.50 20.85
N THR A 41 2.32 -24.68 20.19
CA THR A 41 2.15 -24.39 18.75
C THR A 41 1.75 -22.93 18.50
N LEU A 42 1.27 -22.22 19.53
CA LEU A 42 1.13 -20.75 19.53
C LEU A 42 2.45 -20.03 19.87
N GLN A 43 3.56 -20.37 19.19
CA GLN A 43 4.37 -19.26 18.72
C GLN A 43 3.41 -18.37 17.91
N PRO A 44 3.44 -17.04 18.03
CA PRO A 44 2.55 -16.22 17.24
C PRO A 44 2.94 -16.45 15.78
N LEU A 45 2.26 -17.39 15.11
CA LEU A 45 1.97 -17.32 13.69
C LEU A 45 1.08 -16.09 13.54
N ASN A 46 1.68 -14.92 13.75
CA ASN A 46 1.12 -13.67 13.32
C ASN A 46 1.00 -13.85 11.82
N SER A 47 -0.24 -13.86 11.33
CA SER A 47 -0.52 -13.31 10.02
C SER A 47 0.18 -11.94 10.03
N GLU A 48 1.36 -11.87 9.41
CA GLU A 48 2.20 -10.68 9.48
C GLU A 48 1.43 -9.60 8.73
N LYS A 49 0.82 -8.69 9.50
CA LYS A 49 0.01 -7.60 8.94
C LYS A 49 0.85 -6.92 7.88
N SER A 50 0.24 -6.73 6.72
CA SER A 50 0.96 -6.16 5.60
C SER A 50 1.47 -4.76 5.96
N GLY A 51 2.78 -4.54 5.80
CA GLY A 51 3.38 -3.23 5.98
C GLY A 51 2.77 -2.21 5.02
N LEU A 52 2.37 -1.06 5.56
CA LEU A 52 1.76 0.04 4.83
C LEU A 52 2.40 1.36 5.24
N PHE A 53 2.91 2.10 4.27
CA PHE A 53 3.46 3.43 4.48
C PHE A 53 2.48 4.48 3.99
N VAL A 54 2.21 5.51 4.79
CA VAL A 54 1.41 6.67 4.37
C VAL A 54 2.34 7.85 4.12
N LEU A 55 2.49 8.20 2.85
CA LEU A 55 3.28 9.34 2.40
C LEU A 55 2.57 10.66 2.76
N GLN A 56 3.34 11.70 3.04
CA GLN A 56 2.80 13.05 3.21
C GLN A 56 1.94 13.45 2.01
N PHE A 57 0.74 13.96 2.30
CA PHE A 57 -0.15 14.43 1.26
C PHE A 57 0.37 15.74 0.68
N SER A 58 0.39 15.81 -0.65
CA SER A 58 0.58 17.07 -1.36
C SER A 58 -0.63 17.99 -1.13
N THR A 59 -0.42 19.30 -1.24
CA THR A 59 -1.41 20.30 -0.83
C THR A 59 -1.65 21.38 -1.89
N THR A 60 -2.86 21.94 -1.92
CA THR A 60 -3.17 23.20 -2.61
C THR A 60 -4.16 24.04 -1.80
N GLY A 61 -3.87 25.33 -1.62
CA GLY A 61 -4.72 26.24 -0.87
C GLY A 61 -4.64 26.09 0.66
N MET A 62 -3.70 25.30 1.19
CA MET A 62 -3.40 25.20 2.63
C MET A 62 -1.90 24.95 2.87
N THR A 63 -1.46 25.08 4.12
CA THR A 63 -0.06 24.86 4.51
C THR A 63 0.32 23.38 4.49
N GLU A 64 1.61 23.08 4.27
CA GLU A 64 2.12 21.70 4.31
C GLU A 64 1.95 21.05 5.69
N SER A 65 2.07 21.84 6.77
CA SER A 65 1.82 21.38 8.14
C SER A 65 0.37 20.93 8.34
N ALA A 66 -0.60 21.66 7.76
CA ALA A 66 -2.00 21.24 7.79
C ALA A 66 -2.21 19.92 7.02
N ALA A 67 -1.64 19.79 5.82
CA ALA A 67 -1.71 18.55 5.05
C ALA A 67 -1.06 17.37 5.78
N ARG A 68 0.05 17.58 6.48
CA ARG A 68 0.71 16.59 7.34
C ARG A 68 -0.20 16.09 8.47
N ALA A 69 -0.97 16.99 9.09
CA ALA A 69 -1.96 16.60 10.09
C ALA A 69 -3.03 15.67 9.49
N TYR A 70 -3.53 15.98 8.29
CA TYR A 70 -4.48 15.11 7.58
C TYR A 70 -3.88 13.75 7.21
N THR A 71 -2.62 13.71 6.79
CA THR A 71 -1.89 12.45 6.55
C THR A 71 -1.87 11.58 7.81
N ASN A 72 -1.53 12.16 8.96
CA ASN A 72 -1.48 11.44 10.23
C ASN A 72 -2.86 10.93 10.66
N ILE A 73 -3.91 11.72 10.45
CA ILE A 73 -5.30 11.28 10.72
C ILE A 73 -5.66 10.07 9.86
N VAL A 74 -5.33 10.09 8.56
CA VAL A 74 -5.59 8.94 7.67
C VAL A 74 -4.78 7.73 8.11
N ALA A 75 -3.48 7.90 8.39
CA ALA A 75 -2.60 6.82 8.87
C ALA A 75 -3.14 6.18 10.15
N GLN A 76 -3.57 6.99 11.12
CA GLN A 76 -4.15 6.53 12.36
C GLN A 76 -5.47 5.78 12.12
N ASN A 77 -6.38 6.31 11.29
CA ASN A 77 -7.64 5.63 10.98
C ASN A 77 -7.40 4.30 10.25
N ILE A 78 -6.38 4.20 9.41
CA ILE A 78 -5.98 2.94 8.76
C ILE A 78 -5.39 1.98 9.79
N ASN A 79 -4.55 2.43 10.70
CA ASN A 79 -4.01 1.59 11.76
C ASN A 79 -5.12 1.03 12.66
N ASN A 80 -6.15 1.84 12.95
CA ASN A 80 -7.34 1.44 13.71
C ASN A 80 -8.19 0.36 13.01
N THR A 81 -8.02 0.15 11.69
CA THR A 81 -8.65 -1.00 11.02
C THR A 81 -8.03 -2.33 11.43
N ASN A 82 -6.89 -2.31 12.13
CA ASN A 82 -6.11 -3.49 12.52
C ASN A 82 -5.63 -4.37 11.36
N ARG A 83 -5.73 -3.89 10.12
CA ARG A 83 -5.40 -4.65 8.90
C ARG A 83 -3.96 -4.53 8.44
N PHE A 84 -3.26 -3.50 8.90
CA PHE A 84 -1.93 -3.13 8.41
C PHE A 84 -0.97 -2.93 9.57
N ASN A 85 0.32 -3.12 9.29
CA ASN A 85 1.37 -2.54 10.11
C ASN A 85 1.71 -1.17 9.50
N VAL A 86 1.14 -0.10 10.07
CA VAL A 86 1.27 1.25 9.50
C VAL A 86 2.53 1.92 10.01
N THR A 87 3.43 2.30 9.11
CA THR A 87 4.56 3.18 9.43
C THR A 87 4.10 4.63 9.32
N TYR A 88 4.23 5.37 10.43
CA TYR A 88 3.89 6.78 10.46
C TYR A 88 4.94 7.63 9.74
N LEU A 89 4.53 8.79 9.24
CA LEU A 89 5.40 9.66 8.46
C LEU A 89 6.67 10.08 9.22
N GLU A 90 6.55 10.46 10.49
CA GLU A 90 7.68 10.91 11.30
C GLU A 90 8.73 9.80 11.51
N GLU A 91 8.28 8.58 11.80
CA GLU A 91 9.16 7.41 11.93
C GLU A 91 9.85 7.08 10.61
N ALA A 92 9.09 7.13 9.49
CA ALA A 92 9.65 6.93 8.17
C ALA A 92 10.70 7.99 7.83
N GLU A 93 10.42 9.28 8.06
CA GLU A 93 11.34 10.38 7.80
C GLU A 93 12.62 10.26 8.62
N GLU A 94 12.55 9.89 9.91
CA GLU A 94 13.74 9.71 10.74
C GLU A 94 14.66 8.60 10.20
N LEU A 95 14.07 7.49 9.75
CA LEU A 95 14.84 6.40 9.15
C LEU A 95 15.46 6.82 7.82
N ILE A 96 14.66 7.43 6.93
CA ILE A 96 15.10 7.82 5.60
C ILE A 96 16.15 8.94 5.66
N GLN A 97 16.05 9.87 6.61
CA GLN A 97 17.05 10.90 6.83
C GLN A 97 18.44 10.31 7.13
N LYS A 98 18.51 9.12 7.73
CA LYS A 98 19.76 8.41 8.04
C LYS A 98 20.24 7.54 6.87
N SER A 99 19.33 6.91 6.12
CA SER A 99 19.69 5.91 5.10
C SER A 99 19.72 6.43 3.66
N ALA A 100 18.86 7.40 3.32
CA ALA A 100 18.65 7.91 1.95
C ALA A 100 18.06 9.35 1.99
N PRO A 101 18.80 10.34 2.51
CA PRO A 101 18.30 11.71 2.71
C PRO A 101 17.87 12.41 1.41
N GLU A 102 18.39 11.99 0.26
CA GLU A 102 18.04 12.49 -1.07
C GLU A 102 16.57 12.24 -1.46
N LEU A 103 15.89 11.32 -0.77
CA LEU A 103 14.47 11.05 -0.99
C LEU A 103 13.54 12.06 -0.30
N LEU A 104 14.06 12.98 0.52
CA LEU A 104 13.26 13.94 1.27
C LEU A 104 13.45 15.38 0.74
N PRO A 105 12.38 16.21 0.71
CA PRO A 105 10.99 15.89 1.01
C PRO A 105 10.31 15.10 -0.12
N CYS A 106 9.41 14.17 0.23
CA CYS A 106 8.71 13.32 -0.74
C CYS A 106 7.20 13.57 -0.71
N PHE A 107 6.64 13.88 -1.88
CA PHE A 107 5.19 14.06 -2.08
C PHE A 107 4.64 13.22 -3.24
N GLU A 108 5.52 12.59 -4.00
CA GLU A 108 5.17 11.87 -5.23
C GLU A 108 5.16 10.36 -5.02
N ILE A 109 4.40 9.67 -5.88
CA ILE A 109 4.33 8.19 -5.87
C ILE A 109 5.71 7.58 -6.08
N GLY A 110 6.53 8.15 -6.97
CA GLY A 110 7.85 7.63 -7.31
C GLY A 110 8.79 7.54 -6.11
N CYS A 111 8.99 8.64 -5.39
CA CYS A 111 9.80 8.65 -4.17
C CYS A 111 9.10 7.85 -3.04
N GLY A 112 7.77 7.86 -2.96
CA GLY A 112 7.02 7.09 -1.97
C GLY A 112 7.20 5.58 -2.11
N ILE A 113 7.29 5.06 -3.34
CA ILE A 113 7.63 3.66 -3.62
C ILE A 113 9.06 3.35 -3.17
N GLN A 114 10.03 4.24 -3.43
CA GLN A 114 11.42 4.02 -3.02
C GLN A 114 11.57 4.00 -1.49
N ILE A 115 10.93 4.94 -0.79
CA ILE A 115 10.85 4.97 0.67
C ILE A 115 10.18 3.68 1.17
N GLY A 116 9.05 3.28 0.58
CA GLY A 116 8.34 2.05 0.93
C GLY A 116 9.21 0.79 0.80
N LYS A 117 10.08 0.71 -0.21
CA LYS A 117 11.05 -0.39 -0.37
C LYS A 117 12.07 -0.44 0.77
N ILE A 118 12.58 0.71 1.20
CA ILE A 118 13.50 0.80 2.34
C ILE A 118 12.79 0.36 3.63
N LEU A 119 11.53 0.79 3.80
CA LEU A 119 10.68 0.40 4.93
C LEU A 119 10.18 -1.06 4.88
N LYS A 120 10.46 -1.79 3.79
CA LYS A 120 9.90 -3.13 3.52
C LYS A 120 8.37 -3.18 3.59
N ALA A 121 7.72 -2.06 3.26
CA ALA A 121 6.27 -1.99 3.14
C ALA A 121 5.82 -2.69 1.85
N LYS A 122 4.62 -3.29 1.87
CA LYS A 122 3.99 -3.82 0.64
C LYS A 122 3.15 -2.78 -0.07
N TRP A 123 2.61 -1.83 0.70
CA TRP A 123 1.71 -0.79 0.18
C TRP A 123 2.23 0.60 0.52
N VAL A 124 2.03 1.54 -0.40
CA VAL A 124 2.17 2.97 -0.14
C VAL A 124 0.84 3.67 -0.42
N ILE A 125 0.47 4.56 0.49
CA ILE A 125 -0.63 5.50 0.32
C ILE A 125 -0.04 6.86 0.01
N THR A 126 -0.52 7.48 -1.04
CA THR A 126 -0.23 8.86 -1.43
C THR A 126 -1.56 9.61 -1.58
N GLY A 127 -1.51 10.92 -1.44
CA GLY A 127 -2.71 11.73 -1.59
C GLY A 127 -2.42 13.18 -1.92
N HIS A 128 -3.48 13.84 -2.37
CA HIS A 128 -3.51 15.28 -2.59
C HIS A 128 -4.74 15.85 -1.90
N ILE A 129 -4.51 16.84 -1.04
CA ILE A 129 -5.57 17.55 -0.34
C ILE A 129 -5.62 19.00 -0.83
N SER A 130 -6.83 19.49 -1.11
CA SER A 130 -7.03 20.87 -1.53
C SER A 130 -8.11 21.56 -0.69
N LEU A 131 -7.90 22.84 -0.38
CA LEU A 131 -8.90 23.72 0.20
C LEU A 131 -9.58 24.51 -0.92
N THR A 132 -10.89 24.36 -1.04
CA THR A 132 -11.70 25.15 -1.98
C THR A 132 -12.01 26.53 -1.43
N GLU A 133 -12.29 27.50 -2.31
CA GLU A 133 -12.66 28.87 -1.94
C GLU A 133 -13.91 28.95 -1.04
N VAL A 134 -14.78 27.92 -1.11
CA VAL A 134 -16.01 27.80 -0.30
C VAL A 134 -15.74 27.15 1.07
N GLY A 135 -14.48 26.92 1.43
CA GLY A 135 -14.09 26.32 2.72
C GLY A 135 -14.31 24.81 2.82
N SER A 136 -14.51 24.12 1.70
CA SER A 136 -14.59 22.64 1.67
C SER A 136 -13.25 22.02 1.28
N PHE A 137 -12.96 20.84 1.82
CA PHE A 137 -11.76 20.07 1.52
C PHE A 137 -12.06 19.00 0.47
N VAL A 138 -11.12 18.80 -0.45
CA VAL A 138 -11.14 17.69 -1.41
C VAL A 138 -9.85 16.90 -1.23
N LEU A 139 -9.98 15.63 -0.82
CA LEU A 139 -8.87 14.70 -0.68
C LEU A 139 -8.99 13.60 -1.73
N THR A 140 -7.95 13.44 -2.55
CA THR A 140 -7.77 12.29 -3.43
C THR A 140 -6.69 11.41 -2.86
N VAL A 141 -6.98 10.12 -2.65
CA VAL A 141 -6.04 9.13 -2.12
C VAL A 141 -5.86 8.01 -3.12
N LYS A 142 -4.61 7.57 -3.28
CA LYS A 142 -4.21 6.43 -4.09
C LYS A 142 -3.45 5.43 -3.23
N LEU A 143 -3.82 4.15 -3.36
CA LEU A 143 -3.11 3.02 -2.78
C LEU A 143 -2.36 2.30 -3.89
N VAL A 144 -1.05 2.19 -3.74
CA VAL A 144 -0.15 1.61 -4.73
C VAL A 144 0.58 0.41 -4.13
N ASN A 145 0.68 -0.67 -4.91
CA ASN A 145 1.54 -1.79 -4.60
C ASN A 145 2.99 -1.42 -4.91
N ILE A 146 3.88 -1.57 -3.94
CA ILE A 146 5.28 -1.16 -4.06
C ILE A 146 6.09 -2.07 -5.01
N PHE A 147 5.67 -3.33 -5.17
CA PHE A 147 6.44 -4.33 -5.93
C PHE A 147 6.19 -4.24 -7.44
N ASP A 148 4.93 -4.11 -7.86
CA ASP A 148 4.53 -4.06 -9.27
C ASP A 148 4.11 -2.66 -9.74
N ASN A 149 4.18 -1.66 -8.86
CA ASN A 149 3.77 -0.27 -9.09
C ASN A 149 2.30 -0.12 -9.53
N SER A 150 1.45 -1.13 -9.29
CA SER A 150 0.04 -1.09 -9.69
C SER A 150 -0.81 -0.24 -8.74
N LEU A 151 -1.74 0.52 -9.32
CA LEU A 151 -2.76 1.26 -8.57
C LEU A 151 -3.89 0.30 -8.16
N VAL A 152 -4.02 0.05 -6.87
CA VAL A 152 -5.00 -0.91 -6.31
C VAL A 152 -6.34 -0.26 -6.02
N PHE A 153 -6.28 1.01 -5.60
CA PHE A 153 -7.43 1.78 -5.16
C PHE A 153 -7.17 3.27 -5.35
N GLU A 154 -8.18 3.98 -5.82
CA GLU A 154 -8.21 5.44 -5.90
C GLU A 154 -9.59 5.93 -5.48
N GLU A 155 -9.64 6.90 -4.59
CA GLU A 155 -10.88 7.56 -4.20
C GLU A 155 -10.66 9.05 -4.00
N THR A 156 -11.60 9.84 -4.52
CA THR A 156 -11.71 11.27 -4.23
C THR A 156 -12.91 11.49 -3.32
N MET A 157 -12.69 12.16 -2.20
CA MET A 157 -13.73 12.50 -1.25
C MET A 157 -13.75 14.01 -0.98
N ARG A 158 -14.96 14.53 -0.74
CA ARG A 158 -15.16 15.90 -0.30
C ARG A 158 -15.68 15.91 1.13
N PHE A 159 -15.13 16.79 1.95
CA PHE A 159 -15.51 16.91 3.36
C PHE A 159 -15.39 18.35 3.86
N THR A 160 -16.00 18.59 5.00
CA THR A 160 -15.93 19.82 5.79
C THR A 160 -15.50 19.45 7.20
N ASP A 161 -15.12 20.42 8.02
CA ASP A 161 -14.71 20.16 9.41
C ASP A 161 -15.77 19.34 10.17
N THR A 162 -17.05 19.62 9.94
CA THR A 162 -18.18 18.94 10.60
C THR A 162 -18.36 17.47 10.26
N ASN A 163 -17.84 16.99 9.12
CA ASN A 163 -18.00 15.60 8.67
C ASN A 163 -16.66 14.89 8.41
N MET A 164 -15.55 15.55 8.74
CA MET A 164 -14.18 15.07 8.53
C MET A 164 -13.98 13.68 9.14
N ASP A 165 -14.25 13.50 10.42
CA ASP A 165 -13.99 12.25 11.14
C ASP A 165 -14.70 11.05 10.49
N ARG A 166 -15.99 11.24 10.17
CA ARG A 166 -16.80 10.21 9.50
C ARG A 166 -16.23 9.90 8.11
N ARG A 167 -15.82 10.91 7.35
CA ARG A 167 -15.28 10.75 6.00
C ARG A 167 -13.93 10.02 6.01
N MET A 168 -13.04 10.37 6.94
CA MET A 168 -11.74 9.72 7.12
C MET A 168 -11.90 8.25 7.53
N TYR A 169 -12.80 7.95 8.46
CA TYR A 169 -13.12 6.59 8.85
C TYR A 169 -13.65 5.76 7.66
N LEU A 170 -14.58 6.31 6.88
CA LEU A 170 -15.13 5.63 5.70
C LEU A 170 -14.06 5.40 4.62
N LEU A 171 -13.15 6.34 4.42
CA LEU A 171 -12.02 6.17 3.51
C LEU A 171 -11.11 5.02 3.96
N SER A 172 -10.68 5.02 5.22
CA SER A 172 -9.78 3.98 5.75
C SER A 172 -10.40 2.59 5.72
N THR A 173 -11.70 2.47 6.01
CA THR A 173 -12.41 1.19 5.92
C THR A 173 -12.54 0.70 4.47
N ARG A 174 -12.75 1.59 3.50
CA ARG A 174 -12.75 1.23 2.07
C ARG A 174 -11.38 0.79 1.59
N ILE A 175 -10.31 1.48 1.99
CA ILE A 175 -8.93 1.09 1.71
C ILE A 175 -8.67 -0.32 2.25
N ALA A 176 -8.96 -0.53 3.54
CA ALA A 176 -8.77 -1.82 4.21
C ALA A 176 -9.52 -2.99 3.55
N ARG A 177 -10.73 -2.75 3.03
CA ARG A 177 -11.55 -3.76 2.35
C ARG A 177 -11.05 -4.11 0.94
N ASN A 178 -10.38 -3.18 0.26
CA ASN A 178 -9.86 -3.38 -1.09
C ASN A 178 -8.48 -4.06 -1.12
N VAL A 179 -7.81 -4.18 0.02
CA VAL A 179 -6.55 -4.92 0.16
C VAL A 179 -6.83 -6.40 0.46
N PRO A 180 -6.16 -7.33 -0.23
CA PRO A 180 -6.32 -8.75 0.04
C PRO A 180 -5.92 -9.08 1.48
N LEU A 181 -6.74 -9.90 2.14
CA LEU A 181 -6.35 -10.63 3.34
C LEU A 181 -5.38 -11.74 2.94
N ILE A 182 -4.33 -11.93 3.74
CA ILE A 182 -3.33 -12.96 3.53
C ILE A 182 -3.18 -13.69 4.86
N GLY A 183 -3.32 -15.00 4.84
CA GLY A 183 -3.10 -15.88 5.98
C GLY A 183 -2.37 -17.14 5.54
N LEU A 184 -2.17 -18.04 6.49
CA LEU A 184 -1.49 -19.32 6.29
C LEU A 184 -2.41 -20.48 6.63
N ILE A 185 -2.18 -21.62 6.00
CA ILE A 185 -2.75 -22.90 6.42
C ILE A 185 -1.95 -23.39 7.64
N ILE A 186 -2.65 -23.51 8.76
CA ILE A 186 -2.10 -24.03 10.02
C ILE A 186 -2.12 -25.54 9.99
N GLU A 187 -3.25 -26.11 9.57
CA GLU A 187 -3.46 -27.56 9.49
C GLU A 187 -4.41 -27.87 8.33
N ALA A 188 -4.18 -28.98 7.64
CA ALA A 188 -4.99 -29.39 6.51
C ALA A 188 -5.03 -30.92 6.40
N ASN A 189 -6.20 -31.43 6.01
CA ASN A 189 -6.35 -32.81 5.54
C ASN A 189 -6.96 -32.81 4.12
N ASN A 190 -7.56 -33.92 3.69
CA ASN A 190 -8.17 -34.05 2.36
C ASN A 190 -9.57 -33.43 2.22
N LYS A 191 -10.18 -32.94 3.30
CA LYS A 191 -11.54 -32.39 3.32
C LYS A 191 -11.62 -30.98 3.89
N ILE A 192 -10.87 -30.72 4.96
CA ILE A 192 -10.89 -29.46 5.70
C ILE A 192 -9.48 -28.86 5.82
N ALA A 193 -9.46 -27.54 6.00
CA ALA A 193 -8.27 -26.77 6.38
C ALA A 193 -8.61 -25.80 7.51
N ILE A 194 -7.64 -25.61 8.40
CA ILE A 194 -7.62 -24.59 9.44
C ILE A 194 -6.65 -23.49 9.00
N ILE A 195 -7.12 -22.24 9.03
CA ILE A 195 -6.36 -21.08 8.56
C ILE A 195 -6.10 -20.07 9.67
N SER A 196 -5.03 -19.29 9.53
CA SER A 196 -4.63 -18.23 10.45
C SER A 196 -5.39 -16.91 10.24
N LEU A 197 -6.68 -16.98 9.91
CA LEU A 197 -7.56 -15.83 9.76
C LEU A 197 -8.86 -16.09 10.53
N GLY A 198 -9.36 -15.11 11.26
CA GLY A 198 -10.57 -15.23 12.08
C GLY A 198 -11.52 -14.04 11.96
N GLU A 199 -12.46 -13.96 12.89
CA GLU A 199 -13.42 -12.85 13.01
C GLU A 199 -12.71 -11.50 13.15
N GLN A 200 -11.60 -11.45 13.88
CA GLN A 200 -10.81 -10.22 14.05
C GLN A 200 -10.20 -9.69 12.74
N ASP A 201 -9.98 -10.58 11.77
CA ASP A 201 -9.48 -10.21 10.44
C ASP A 201 -10.62 -9.83 9.48
N GLY A 202 -11.87 -10.03 9.90
CA GLY A 202 -13.09 -9.76 9.14
C GLY A 202 -13.63 -10.96 8.36
N ILE A 203 -13.13 -12.18 8.62
CA ILE A 203 -13.65 -13.40 7.99
C ILE A 203 -15.05 -13.72 8.53
N SER A 204 -15.93 -14.13 7.64
CA SER A 204 -17.29 -14.58 7.93
C SER A 204 -17.53 -16.00 7.40
N VAL A 205 -18.54 -16.67 7.98
CA VAL A 205 -19.03 -17.93 7.41
C VAL A 205 -19.46 -17.69 5.97
N ASP A 206 -19.21 -18.67 5.11
CA ASP A 206 -19.45 -18.62 3.66
C ASP A 206 -18.43 -17.82 2.83
N ASP A 207 -17.41 -17.22 3.47
CA ASP A 207 -16.31 -16.62 2.73
C ASP A 207 -15.54 -17.67 1.92
N GLN A 208 -15.10 -17.26 0.73
CA GLN A 208 -14.28 -18.07 -0.15
C GLN A 208 -12.86 -17.53 -0.19
N LEU A 209 -11.90 -18.42 0.00
CA LEU A 209 -10.47 -18.10 0.01
C LEU A 209 -9.75 -18.94 -1.04
N ILE A 210 -8.75 -18.34 -1.64
CA ILE A 210 -7.87 -19.01 -2.60
C ILE A 210 -6.64 -19.50 -1.86
N ILE A 211 -6.34 -20.78 -2.03
CA ILE A 211 -5.13 -21.42 -1.53
C ILE A 211 -4.10 -21.39 -2.64
N TYR A 212 -2.90 -20.91 -2.35
CA TYR A 212 -1.78 -20.90 -3.29
C TYR A 212 -0.45 -21.10 -2.58
N ARG A 213 0.58 -21.42 -3.36
CA ARG A 213 1.97 -21.44 -2.92
C ARG A 213 2.85 -20.69 -3.91
N ASN A 214 3.99 -20.20 -3.45
CA ASN A 214 5.00 -19.59 -4.30
C ASN A 214 6.04 -20.67 -4.65
N ASP A 215 6.14 -21.03 -5.92
CA ASP A 215 7.18 -21.92 -6.44
C ASP A 215 8.37 -21.09 -6.92
N ILE A 216 9.57 -21.38 -6.43
CA ILE A 216 10.81 -20.73 -6.91
C ILE A 216 11.28 -21.47 -8.17
N ILE A 217 11.18 -20.82 -9.31
CA ILE A 217 11.72 -21.34 -10.57
C ILE A 217 13.12 -20.79 -10.75
N ARG A 218 14.10 -21.68 -10.75
CA ARG A 218 15.48 -21.36 -11.11
C ARG A 218 15.65 -21.58 -12.60
N THR A 219 15.73 -20.49 -13.36
CA THR A 219 16.03 -20.59 -14.80
C THR A 219 17.53 -20.72 -14.96
N ALA A 220 17.99 -21.80 -15.60
CA ALA A 220 19.39 -21.94 -15.98
C ALA A 220 19.72 -20.89 -17.05
N SER A 221 20.61 -19.96 -16.72
CA SER A 221 21.15 -18.98 -17.68
C SER A 221 22.43 -19.55 -18.27
N THR A 222 22.56 -19.52 -19.59
CA THR A 222 23.75 -19.94 -20.33
C THR A 222 24.90 -18.92 -20.19
N THR A 223 24.67 -17.75 -19.58
CA THR A 223 25.63 -16.62 -19.56
C THR A 223 25.77 -15.91 -18.21
N GLY A 224 25.28 -16.48 -17.10
CA GLY A 224 25.45 -15.87 -15.77
C GLY A 224 24.66 -16.56 -14.65
N LEU A 225 24.80 -16.05 -13.42
CA LEU A 225 24.16 -16.57 -12.19
C LEU A 225 22.67 -16.94 -12.41
N PRO A 226 22.20 -18.08 -11.88
CA PRO A 226 20.82 -18.52 -12.02
C PRO A 226 19.87 -17.48 -11.41
N LYS A 227 18.98 -16.92 -12.24
CA LYS A 227 17.90 -16.04 -11.78
C LYS A 227 16.75 -16.89 -11.23
N ALA A 228 16.44 -16.71 -9.96
CA ALA A 228 15.27 -17.30 -9.32
C ALA A 228 14.06 -16.38 -9.51
N HIS A 229 12.97 -16.90 -10.04
CA HIS A 229 11.70 -16.19 -10.17
C HIS A 229 10.67 -16.88 -9.28
N GLU A 230 9.94 -16.11 -8.47
CA GLU A 230 8.81 -16.64 -7.70
C GLU A 230 7.57 -16.71 -8.58
N ARG A 231 6.92 -17.86 -8.61
CA ARG A 231 5.72 -18.11 -9.40
C ARG A 231 4.58 -18.51 -8.49
N ARG A 232 3.48 -17.76 -8.52
CA ARG A 232 2.25 -18.13 -7.80
C ARG A 232 1.60 -19.33 -8.48
N LYS A 233 1.36 -20.39 -7.72
CA LYS A 233 0.60 -21.57 -8.16
C LYS A 233 -0.66 -21.69 -7.31
N ASN A 234 -1.82 -21.49 -7.92
CA ASN A 234 -3.10 -21.69 -7.25
C ASN A 234 -3.36 -23.20 -7.08
N ILE A 235 -3.79 -23.58 -5.88
CA ILE A 235 -3.94 -24.98 -5.44
C ILE A 235 -5.41 -25.35 -5.25
N GLY A 236 -6.21 -24.40 -4.77
CA GLY A 236 -7.60 -24.69 -4.47
C GLY A 236 -8.36 -23.49 -3.95
N ILE A 237 -9.65 -23.74 -3.71
CA ILE A 237 -10.61 -22.79 -3.17
C ILE A 237 -11.19 -23.41 -1.90
N LEU A 238 -11.11 -22.66 -0.81
CA LEU A 238 -11.61 -23.01 0.52
C LEU A 238 -12.89 -22.22 0.78
N ARG A 239 -13.93 -22.88 1.30
CA ARG A 239 -15.15 -22.21 1.79
C ARG A 239 -15.20 -22.31 3.30
N ILE A 240 -15.32 -21.16 3.98
CA ILE A 240 -15.35 -21.10 5.44
C ILE A 240 -16.67 -21.63 5.98
N THR A 241 -16.57 -22.59 6.91
CA THR A 241 -17.70 -23.22 7.58
C THR A 241 -17.81 -22.79 9.03
N GLN A 242 -16.67 -22.57 9.70
CA GLN A 242 -16.62 -22.14 11.10
C GLN A 242 -15.60 -21.01 11.26
N VAL A 243 -15.94 -19.99 12.03
CA VAL A 243 -15.08 -18.84 12.31
C VAL A 243 -14.83 -18.77 13.81
N GLY A 244 -13.57 -18.79 14.20
CA GLY A 244 -13.11 -18.45 15.54
C GLY A 244 -12.51 -17.05 15.58
N GLU A 245 -12.05 -16.63 16.75
CA GLU A 245 -11.53 -15.27 16.97
C GLU A 245 -10.34 -14.93 16.06
N LYS A 246 -9.39 -15.86 15.92
CA LYS A 246 -8.13 -15.70 15.15
C LYS A 246 -7.88 -16.79 14.10
N ILE A 247 -8.67 -17.86 14.13
CA ILE A 247 -8.55 -18.99 13.21
C ILE A 247 -9.93 -19.35 12.68
N SER A 248 -9.96 -19.92 11.48
CA SER A 248 -11.20 -20.38 10.85
C SER A 248 -11.01 -21.77 10.27
N GLU A 249 -12.08 -22.54 10.24
CA GLU A 249 -12.15 -23.83 9.55
C GLU A 249 -12.93 -23.66 8.26
N GLY A 250 -12.43 -24.27 7.19
CA GLY A 250 -13.13 -24.35 5.92
C GLY A 250 -13.07 -25.73 5.30
N VAL A 251 -14.01 -25.99 4.41
CA VAL A 251 -14.08 -27.19 3.57
C VAL A 251 -13.62 -26.82 2.17
N TYR A 252 -12.87 -27.70 1.51
CA TYR A 252 -12.46 -27.46 0.13
C TYR A 252 -13.67 -27.47 -0.80
N PHE A 253 -13.84 -26.37 -1.53
CA PHE A 253 -14.78 -26.31 -2.64
C PHE A 253 -14.17 -26.98 -3.88
N GLN A 254 -12.88 -26.74 -4.12
CA GLN A 254 -12.10 -27.33 -5.21
C GLN A 254 -10.62 -27.37 -4.81
N SER A 255 -9.90 -28.43 -5.15
CA SER A 255 -8.45 -28.53 -4.92
C SER A 255 -7.80 -29.49 -5.90
N ILE A 256 -6.63 -29.14 -6.41
CA ILE A 256 -5.82 -30.02 -7.30
C ILE A 256 -4.79 -30.86 -6.54
N GLU A 257 -4.36 -30.41 -5.36
CA GLU A 257 -3.44 -31.12 -4.48
C GLU A 257 -3.85 -30.89 -3.02
N ILE A 258 -3.46 -31.80 -2.12
CA ILE A 258 -3.72 -31.65 -0.68
C ILE A 258 -2.85 -30.49 -0.17
N PRO A 259 -3.45 -29.40 0.37
CA PRO A 259 -2.70 -28.30 0.93
C PRO A 259 -1.84 -28.73 2.12
N LYS A 260 -0.69 -28.07 2.28
CA LYS A 260 0.26 -28.33 3.36
C LYS A 260 0.27 -27.18 4.36
N THR A 261 0.78 -27.48 5.55
CA THR A 261 1.12 -26.47 6.57
C THR A 261 2.19 -25.55 6.00
N ASP A 262 1.94 -24.24 5.97
CA ASP A 262 2.74 -23.16 5.31
C ASP A 262 2.18 -22.58 4.00
N HIS A 263 1.24 -23.27 3.35
CA HIS A 263 0.58 -22.74 2.15
C HIS A 263 -0.21 -21.47 2.47
N ILE A 264 -0.30 -20.56 1.51
CA ILE A 264 -0.88 -19.24 1.70
C ILE A 264 -2.36 -19.25 1.32
N VAL A 265 -3.18 -18.58 2.13
CA VAL A 265 -4.59 -18.31 1.80
C VAL A 265 -4.79 -16.82 1.58
N THR A 266 -5.59 -16.47 0.58
CA THR A 266 -5.95 -15.08 0.33
C THR A 266 -7.41 -14.90 -0.03
N THR A 267 -7.96 -13.76 0.36
CA THR A 267 -9.33 -13.36 0.01
C THR A 267 -9.50 -11.86 0.07
N PHE A 268 -10.64 -11.35 -0.38
CA PHE A 268 -11.02 -9.94 -0.26
C PHE A 268 -12.24 -9.82 0.65
N LEU A 269 -12.25 -8.77 1.47
CA LEU A 269 -13.44 -8.41 2.25
C LEU A 269 -14.54 -7.81 1.37
N ASP A 270 -14.16 -7.16 0.26
CA ASP A 270 -15.11 -6.75 -0.75
C ASP A 270 -15.64 -7.98 -1.51
N LYS A 271 -16.95 -8.22 -1.38
CA LYS A 271 -17.61 -9.40 -1.97
C LYS A 271 -17.53 -9.45 -3.50
N ARG A 272 -17.56 -8.30 -4.18
CA ARG A 272 -17.48 -8.27 -5.65
C ARG A 272 -16.09 -8.67 -6.12
N ARG A 273 -15.05 -8.13 -5.48
CA ARG A 273 -13.66 -8.55 -5.74
C ARG A 273 -13.44 -10.02 -5.39
N GLN A 274 -13.93 -10.47 -4.24
CA GLN A 274 -13.84 -11.88 -3.82
C GLN A 274 -14.41 -12.81 -4.90
N ILE A 275 -15.64 -12.57 -5.36
CA ILE A 275 -16.29 -13.39 -6.40
C ILE A 275 -15.49 -13.34 -7.70
N ALA A 276 -15.10 -12.15 -8.16
CA ALA A 276 -14.35 -12.01 -9.41
C ALA A 276 -13.02 -12.79 -9.40
N THR A 277 -12.25 -12.71 -8.31
CA THR A 277 -10.98 -13.44 -8.17
C THR A 277 -11.21 -14.95 -8.03
N VAL A 278 -12.25 -15.38 -7.29
CA VAL A 278 -12.57 -16.81 -7.18
C VAL A 278 -13.01 -17.38 -8.52
N ASP A 279 -13.82 -16.67 -9.30
CA ASP A 279 -14.24 -17.11 -10.63
C ASP A 279 -13.07 -17.22 -11.61
N GLU A 280 -12.10 -16.31 -11.52
CA GLU A 280 -10.86 -16.35 -12.30
C GLU A 280 -10.00 -17.57 -11.95
N VAL A 281 -9.74 -17.78 -10.65
CA VAL A 281 -8.98 -18.95 -10.17
C VAL A 281 -9.70 -20.26 -10.45
N ARG A 282 -11.02 -20.29 -10.34
CA ARG A 282 -11.82 -21.48 -10.67
C ARG A 282 -11.64 -21.88 -12.13
N ARG A 283 -11.67 -20.91 -13.05
CA ARG A 283 -11.39 -21.19 -14.47
C ARG A 283 -9.99 -21.75 -14.66
N GLU A 284 -8.97 -21.21 -13.98
CA GLU A 284 -7.58 -21.73 -14.03
C GLU A 284 -7.48 -23.17 -13.49
N LEU A 285 -8.18 -23.48 -12.39
CA LEU A 285 -8.21 -24.82 -11.82
C LEU A 285 -8.95 -25.82 -12.70
N ASP A 286 -10.05 -25.41 -13.35
CA ASP A 286 -10.87 -26.26 -14.21
C ASP A 286 -10.18 -26.60 -15.54
N THR A 287 -9.56 -25.61 -16.20
CA THR A 287 -8.92 -25.82 -17.51
C THR A 287 -7.68 -26.69 -17.42
N HIS A 288 -7.09 -26.87 -16.23
CA HIS A 288 -5.71 -27.36 -16.04
C HIS A 288 -4.68 -26.57 -16.90
N GLU A 289 -5.12 -25.51 -17.59
CA GLU A 289 -4.29 -24.58 -18.32
C GLU A 289 -3.66 -23.71 -17.25
N ARG A 290 -2.38 -23.98 -17.03
CA ARG A 290 -1.49 -23.20 -16.19
C ARG A 290 -1.35 -21.80 -16.78
N ASN A 291 -2.40 -20.98 -16.68
CA ASN A 291 -2.33 -19.54 -16.86
C ASN A 291 -1.72 -18.95 -15.60
N VAL A 292 -0.46 -19.33 -15.44
CA VAL A 292 0.46 -18.78 -14.48
C VAL A 292 0.49 -17.28 -14.71
N TYR A 293 0.06 -16.49 -13.73
CA TYR A 293 0.58 -15.14 -13.60
C TYR A 293 2.08 -15.30 -13.32
N GLU A 294 2.90 -15.15 -14.36
CA GLU A 294 4.33 -14.99 -14.14
C GLU A 294 4.46 -13.68 -13.38
N ILE A 295 4.82 -13.75 -12.10
CA ILE A 295 5.34 -12.59 -11.40
C ILE A 295 6.73 -12.38 -11.99
N THR A 296 6.78 -11.72 -13.13
CA THR A 296 8.03 -11.36 -13.78
C THR A 296 8.67 -10.26 -12.95
N GLU A 297 9.45 -10.60 -11.93
CA GLU A 297 10.28 -9.59 -11.29
C GLU A 297 11.46 -9.26 -12.22
N ARG A 298 11.45 -8.00 -12.66
CA ARG A 298 12.43 -7.30 -13.51
C ARG A 298 12.58 -7.82 -14.93
N VAL A 299 11.66 -7.33 -15.77
CA VAL A 299 12.18 -6.58 -16.91
C VAL A 299 12.86 -5.35 -16.29
N GLU A 300 14.19 -5.29 -16.30
CA GLU A 300 14.83 -3.98 -16.42
C GLU A 300 14.31 -3.43 -17.74
N LEU A 301 13.16 -2.76 -17.66
CA LEU A 301 12.77 -1.85 -18.70
C LEU A 301 13.89 -0.83 -18.66
N SER A 302 14.85 -0.92 -19.60
CA SER A 302 15.38 0.32 -20.15
C SER A 302 14.14 1.14 -20.43
N PRO A 303 13.98 2.29 -19.74
CA PRO A 303 12.69 2.91 -19.58
C PRO A 303 12.06 2.99 -20.96
N ILE A 304 10.98 2.22 -21.18
CA ILE A 304 10.12 2.51 -22.31
C ILE A 304 9.73 3.94 -21.99
N GLN A 305 10.34 4.88 -22.71
CA GLN A 305 9.92 6.25 -22.69
C GLN A 305 8.55 6.19 -23.36
N LEU A 306 7.55 5.83 -22.57
CA LEU A 306 6.18 6.17 -22.84
C LEU A 306 6.27 7.67 -23.04
N ILE A 307 6.20 8.09 -24.31
CA ILE A 307 6.13 9.50 -24.66
C ILE A 307 4.90 9.98 -23.94
N ASP A 308 5.12 10.63 -22.81
CA ASP A 308 4.06 11.11 -21.97
C ASP A 308 3.46 12.32 -22.70
N GLN A 309 2.39 12.02 -23.45
CA GLN A 309 1.65 13.01 -24.22
C GLN A 309 1.09 14.11 -23.30
N GLU A 310 0.88 13.81 -22.02
CA GLU A 310 0.47 14.79 -21.03
C GLU A 310 1.65 15.64 -20.56
N LYS A 311 2.83 15.04 -20.32
CA LYS A 311 4.07 15.79 -20.00
C LYS A 311 4.47 16.74 -21.13
N THR A 312 4.40 16.31 -22.38
CA THR A 312 4.72 17.17 -23.54
C THR A 312 3.73 18.33 -23.72
N LYS A 313 2.42 18.07 -23.52
CA LYS A 313 1.39 19.14 -23.49
C LYS A 313 1.56 20.09 -22.31
N TRP A 314 2.02 19.59 -21.16
CA TRP A 314 2.31 20.42 -20.00
C TRP A 314 3.55 21.28 -20.23
N LEU A 315 4.64 20.69 -20.76
CA LEU A 315 5.88 21.40 -21.11
C LEU A 315 5.63 22.56 -22.09
N SER A 316 4.77 22.36 -23.09
CA SER A 316 4.43 23.43 -24.02
C SER A 316 3.68 24.59 -23.34
N LYS A 317 2.77 24.28 -22.41
CA LYS A 317 2.07 25.32 -21.62
C LYS A 317 3.01 26.09 -20.71
N VAL A 318 3.94 25.41 -20.05
CA VAL A 318 4.95 26.03 -19.18
C VAL A 318 5.81 26.98 -20.00
N ARG A 319 6.37 26.51 -21.12
CA ARG A 319 7.22 27.34 -21.98
C ARG A 319 6.51 28.62 -22.46
N ILE A 320 5.23 28.51 -22.85
CA ILE A 320 4.43 29.67 -23.27
C ILE A 320 4.25 30.67 -22.12
N LEU A 321 4.04 30.20 -20.89
CA LEU A 321 3.86 31.07 -19.73
C LEU A 321 5.16 31.67 -19.20
N GLU A 322 6.28 30.93 -19.27
CA GLU A 322 7.61 31.47 -19.00
C GLU A 322 7.95 32.59 -19.98
N GLU A 323 7.71 32.38 -21.27
CA GLU A 323 7.91 33.40 -22.31
C GLU A 323 7.01 34.62 -22.07
N ASN A 324 5.73 34.41 -21.73
CA ASN A 324 4.83 35.51 -21.37
C ASN A 324 5.28 36.24 -20.09
N GLN A 325 5.76 35.52 -19.08
CA GLN A 325 6.24 36.12 -17.83
C GLN A 325 7.48 36.97 -18.10
N GLU A 326 8.42 36.46 -18.88
CA GLU A 326 9.62 37.19 -19.31
C GLU A 326 9.25 38.45 -20.11
N TYR A 327 8.33 38.33 -21.07
CA TYR A 327 7.80 39.46 -21.82
C TYR A 327 7.20 40.54 -20.91
N TRP A 328 6.32 40.15 -19.98
CA TRP A 328 5.69 41.08 -19.05
C TRP A 328 6.67 41.65 -18.02
N GLN A 329 7.72 40.90 -17.65
CA GLN A 329 8.80 41.39 -16.79
C GLN A 329 9.61 42.48 -17.50
N TYR A 330 10.00 42.28 -18.76
CA TYR A 330 10.69 43.31 -19.54
C TYR A 330 9.81 44.53 -19.77
N PHE A 331 8.53 44.32 -20.08
CA PHE A 331 7.59 45.43 -20.26
C PHE A 331 7.36 46.20 -18.95
N LEU A 332 7.28 45.51 -17.82
CA LEU A 332 7.22 46.11 -16.48
C LEU A 332 8.45 46.99 -16.21
N ILE A 333 9.65 46.46 -16.41
CA ILE A 333 10.91 47.21 -16.24
C ILE A 333 10.94 48.44 -17.16
N GLY A 334 10.61 48.26 -18.44
CA GLY A 334 10.58 49.35 -19.42
C GLY A 334 9.56 50.43 -19.06
N SER A 335 8.35 50.04 -18.67
CA SER A 335 7.30 50.97 -18.22
C SER A 335 7.67 51.69 -16.91
N GLY A 336 8.39 51.02 -16.01
CA GLY A 336 8.90 51.63 -14.78
C GLY A 336 9.96 52.69 -15.06
N VAL A 337 10.93 52.39 -15.94
CA VAL A 337 11.98 53.34 -16.34
C VAL A 337 11.39 54.54 -17.08
N SER A 338 10.44 54.33 -18.02
CA SER A 338 9.82 55.44 -18.76
C SER A 338 8.96 56.32 -17.85
N THR A 339 8.22 55.73 -16.91
CA THR A 339 7.44 56.49 -15.92
C THR A 339 8.36 57.31 -15.02
N ALA A 340 9.46 56.73 -14.54
CA ALA A 340 10.45 57.44 -13.72
C ALA A 340 11.12 58.60 -14.49
N TYR A 341 11.38 58.43 -15.78
CA TYR A 341 11.91 59.47 -16.65
C TYR A 341 10.91 60.63 -16.83
N LEU A 342 9.65 60.32 -17.13
CA LEU A 342 8.60 61.33 -17.28
C LEU A 342 8.32 62.09 -15.97
N LEU A 343 8.40 61.42 -14.82
CA LEU A 343 8.31 62.07 -13.51
C LEU A 343 9.45 63.09 -13.29
N LYS A 344 10.63 62.85 -13.87
CA LYS A 344 11.78 63.74 -13.73
C LYS A 344 11.68 64.98 -14.65
N GLU A 345 11.11 64.82 -15.83
CA GLU A 345 10.93 65.88 -16.84
C GLU A 345 9.54 66.55 -16.78
N PHE A 346 8.80 66.36 -15.68
CA PHE A 346 7.43 66.82 -15.60
C PHE A 346 7.34 68.35 -15.60
N GLU A 347 6.67 68.91 -16.60
CA GLU A 347 6.32 70.32 -16.73
C GLU A 347 4.79 70.51 -16.64
N GLU A 348 4.36 71.69 -16.19
CA GLU A 348 2.94 72.02 -15.99
C GLU A 348 2.19 72.01 -17.34
N GLY A 349 1.28 71.04 -17.54
CA GLY A 349 0.52 70.84 -18.80
C GLY A 349 0.66 69.45 -19.45
N ASP A 350 1.55 68.58 -18.94
CA ASP A 350 1.84 67.24 -19.49
C ASP A 350 1.03 66.09 -18.83
N ASP A 351 -0.08 66.39 -18.16
CA ASP A 351 -0.90 65.45 -17.36
C ASP A 351 -1.32 64.17 -18.12
N TRP A 352 -1.61 64.27 -19.41
CA TRP A 352 -2.05 63.14 -20.22
C TRP A 352 -0.91 62.12 -20.46
N ARG A 353 0.34 62.59 -20.59
CA ARG A 353 1.53 61.72 -20.74
C ARG A 353 1.79 60.97 -19.45
N MET A 354 1.64 61.66 -18.31
CA MET A 354 1.74 61.06 -16.99
C MET A 354 0.65 60.02 -16.74
N MET A 355 -0.60 60.30 -17.10
CA MET A 355 -1.68 59.30 -16.99
C MET A 355 -1.45 58.09 -17.89
N ALA A 356 -0.96 58.29 -19.12
CA ALA A 356 -0.62 57.18 -20.02
C ALA A 356 0.53 56.30 -19.47
N ALA A 357 1.56 56.93 -18.89
CA ALA A 357 2.68 56.23 -18.25
C ALA A 357 2.22 55.45 -17.00
N ALA A 358 1.43 56.06 -16.14
CA ALA A 358 0.87 55.40 -14.96
C ALA A 358 -0.04 54.22 -15.33
N GLY A 359 -0.89 54.40 -16.35
CA GLY A 359 -1.77 53.33 -16.85
C GLY A 359 -1.00 52.16 -17.46
N THR A 360 0.06 52.43 -18.22
CA THR A 360 0.92 51.36 -18.79
C THR A 360 1.68 50.60 -17.70
N LEU A 361 2.20 51.29 -16.69
CA LEU A 361 2.85 50.68 -15.53
C LEU A 361 1.89 49.83 -14.68
N ALA A 362 0.66 50.32 -14.44
CA ALA A 362 -0.34 49.56 -13.72
C ALA A 362 -0.75 48.28 -14.47
N TYR A 363 -0.95 48.40 -15.79
CA TYR A 363 -1.31 47.27 -16.64
C TYR A 363 -0.19 46.23 -16.73
N SER A 364 1.06 46.66 -16.92
CA SER A 364 2.23 45.77 -16.95
C SER A 364 2.40 45.01 -15.64
N THR A 365 2.22 45.69 -14.51
CA THR A 365 2.26 45.08 -13.17
C THR A 365 1.18 44.02 -12.99
N TYR A 366 -0.06 44.33 -13.38
CA TYR A 366 -1.19 43.38 -13.29
C TYR A 366 -0.91 42.11 -14.12
N GLN A 367 -0.44 42.27 -15.35
CA GLN A 367 -0.18 41.13 -16.23
C GLN A 367 1.00 40.27 -15.75
N PHE A 368 2.05 40.90 -15.21
CA PHE A 368 3.17 40.17 -14.61
C PHE A 368 2.72 39.31 -13.41
N ILE A 369 1.95 39.89 -12.47
CA ILE A 369 1.44 39.16 -11.30
C ILE A 369 0.52 38.00 -11.73
N ARG A 370 -0.38 38.26 -12.69
CA ARG A 370 -1.28 37.24 -13.21
C ARG A 370 -0.51 36.07 -13.82
N THR A 371 0.42 36.35 -14.72
CA THR A 371 1.21 35.32 -15.42
C THR A 371 2.05 34.51 -14.43
N ARG A 372 2.65 35.18 -13.44
CA ARG A 372 3.39 34.53 -12.35
C ARG A 372 2.50 33.58 -11.53
N ASN A 373 1.27 33.97 -11.21
CA ASN A 373 0.34 33.11 -10.48
C ASN A 373 -0.12 31.91 -11.31
N GLU A 374 -0.35 32.10 -12.61
CA GLU A 374 -0.67 31.01 -13.55
C GLU A 374 0.49 30.03 -13.69
N LEU A 375 1.74 30.52 -13.76
CA LEU A 375 2.94 29.69 -13.80
C LEU A 375 3.09 28.88 -12.50
N ASN A 376 2.99 29.52 -11.33
CA ASN A 376 3.06 28.83 -10.03
C ASN A 376 2.02 27.69 -9.91
N LYS A 377 0.81 27.90 -10.45
CA LYS A 377 -0.23 26.87 -10.46
C LYS A 377 0.15 25.68 -11.35
N LEU A 378 0.72 25.93 -12.53
CA LEU A 378 1.18 24.90 -13.45
C LEU A 378 2.43 24.17 -12.94
N GLU A 379 3.32 24.85 -12.23
CA GLU A 379 4.44 24.23 -11.54
C GLU A 379 3.95 23.27 -10.45
N ASN A 380 2.97 23.67 -9.65
CA ASN A 380 2.37 22.80 -8.64
C ASN A 380 1.67 21.59 -9.28
N GLU A 381 1.01 21.77 -10.42
CA GLU A 381 0.46 20.67 -11.21
C GLU A 381 1.56 19.73 -11.72
N GLY A 382 2.68 20.28 -12.21
CA GLY A 382 3.84 19.53 -12.68
C GLY A 382 4.51 18.72 -11.56
N ARG A 383 4.64 19.29 -10.36
CA ARG A 383 5.11 18.60 -9.15
C ARG A 383 4.14 17.49 -8.73
N TYR A 384 2.84 17.72 -8.79
CA TYR A 384 1.85 16.67 -8.50
C TYR A 384 1.92 15.50 -9.49
N LYS A 385 2.17 15.80 -10.77
CA LYS A 385 2.22 14.80 -11.85
C LYS A 385 3.60 14.14 -12.02
N GLY A 386 4.63 14.56 -11.27
CA GLY A 386 5.99 14.03 -11.39
C GLY A 386 6.71 14.45 -12.68
N TYR A 387 6.37 15.63 -13.22
CA TYR A 387 7.00 16.17 -14.43
C TYR A 387 8.27 16.97 -14.16
N ILE A 388 8.44 17.46 -12.93
CA ILE A 388 9.56 18.31 -12.51
C ILE A 388 10.44 17.53 -11.53
N GLU A 389 11.69 17.26 -11.92
CA GLU A 389 12.73 16.83 -10.97
C GLU A 389 13.41 18.06 -10.37
N LEU A 390 13.45 18.16 -9.04
CA LEU A 390 14.14 19.24 -8.34
C LEU A 390 15.66 19.06 -8.43
N LYS A 391 16.30 19.68 -9.43
CA LYS A 391 17.75 19.92 -9.41
C LYS A 391 18.01 21.28 -8.78
N ILE A 392 18.44 21.28 -7.52
CA ILE A 392 18.92 22.48 -6.83
C ILE A 392 20.32 22.77 -7.38
N ASN A 393 20.46 23.77 -8.25
CA ASN A 393 21.76 24.28 -8.65
C ASN A 393 22.03 25.60 -7.89
N PRO A 394 22.90 25.62 -6.87
CA PRO A 394 23.21 26.84 -6.14
C PRO A 394 24.24 27.66 -6.91
N GLU A 395 23.85 28.31 -8.01
CA GLU A 395 24.65 29.41 -8.56
C GLU A 395 24.14 30.71 -7.95
N MET A 396 24.84 31.15 -6.90
CA MET A 396 24.76 32.53 -6.45
C MET A 396 25.57 33.38 -7.42
N ASP A 397 24.89 34.09 -8.31
CA ASP A 397 25.43 35.32 -8.87
C ASP A 397 24.51 36.49 -8.52
N GLY A 398 25.13 37.60 -8.17
CA GLY A 398 24.52 38.72 -7.47
C GLY A 398 23.34 39.31 -8.23
N VAL A 399 22.27 39.61 -7.49
CA VAL A 399 21.05 40.33 -7.90
C VAL A 399 20.03 39.46 -8.65
N GLY A 400 19.32 38.64 -7.87
CA GLY A 400 18.04 38.02 -8.25
C GLY A 400 18.08 36.50 -8.21
N LEU A 401 17.20 35.90 -7.40
CA LEU A 401 16.91 34.47 -7.47
C LEU A 401 16.17 34.19 -8.78
N ASN A 402 16.89 33.87 -9.84
CA ASN A 402 16.32 33.33 -11.06
C ASN A 402 16.25 31.80 -10.92
N TYR A 403 15.03 31.28 -10.79
CA TYR A 403 14.77 29.85 -10.94
C TYR A 403 14.79 29.54 -12.44
N ARG A 404 15.85 28.90 -12.93
CA ARG A 404 15.90 28.39 -14.30
C ARG A 404 15.73 26.88 -14.24
N PHE A 405 14.58 26.39 -14.65
CA PHE A 405 14.35 24.95 -14.77
C PHE A 405 15.18 24.41 -15.94
N SER A 406 15.97 23.36 -15.68
CA SER A 406 16.55 22.55 -16.75
C SER A 406 15.74 21.26 -16.83
N PHE A 407 15.25 20.95 -18.03
CA PHE A 407 14.37 19.81 -18.31
C PHE A 407 15.14 18.63 -18.89
#